data_AF-A0A8S1NKM5-F1
#
_entry.id   AF-A0A8S1NKM5-F1
#
_cell.length_a   1.000
_cell.length_b   1.000
_cell.length_c   1.000
_cell.angle_alpha   90.00
_cell.angle_beta   90.00
_cell.angle_gamma   90.00
#
_symmetry.space_group_name_H-M   'P 1'
#
loop_
_entity.id
_entity.type
_entity.pdbx_description
1 polymer ?
#
loop_
_entity_poly.entity_id
_entity_poly.type
_entity_poly.pdbx_seq_one_letter_code
_entity_poly.pdbx_strand_id
1 'polypeptide(L)'
;MNSEFVLEQLSLGKRIDGRDPLQQRMIQCHFGPQSTGAVELSLGETRVFATTSASITTPNPIRPSEGFLKFHLDLQVLRDTGYMQNPIKLGMEIEKYIEKVIKGSKALDTESLCILSGKNVWSIDVNIALINNDGNLIDAMYLCCILSLQHFRRPQVSVSLQGVKVEIEKRLVPLSIHHIPLSLTYAILEQNQQTILLQDPCLEEEAVQNGRITYSVNIYNDICHVHKPGGSPINIQILQQLTTVTLMKSKPYTEEIRNLLINNKGFPIEKTITLFKFELPKQTSDAIQVEQLEQLYNQ
;
A
#
# COMPACT_ATOMS: atom_id res chain seq x y z
N MET A 1 26.93 -4.69 -3.46
CA MET A 1 26.82 -6.12 -3.86
C MET A 1 26.96 -6.19 -5.38
N ASN A 2 27.58 -7.23 -5.95
CA ASN A 2 27.83 -7.28 -7.40
C ASN A 2 26.53 -7.63 -8.14
N SER A 3 26.06 -6.78 -9.07
CA SER A 3 24.82 -6.98 -9.83
C SER A 3 24.84 -8.27 -10.66
N GLU A 4 26.01 -8.67 -11.13
CA GLU A 4 26.21 -9.93 -11.87
C GLU A 4 25.85 -11.16 -11.04
N PHE A 5 26.19 -11.16 -9.75
CA PHE A 5 25.89 -12.27 -8.84
C PHE A 5 24.37 -12.42 -8.63
N VAL A 6 23.66 -11.29 -8.51
CA VAL A 6 22.20 -11.28 -8.37
C VAL A 6 21.56 -11.91 -9.61
N LEU A 7 21.97 -11.48 -10.80
CA LEU A 7 21.47 -12.00 -12.07
C LEU A 7 21.80 -13.49 -12.24
N GLU A 8 22.99 -13.94 -11.83
CA GLU A 8 23.35 -15.36 -11.87
C GLU A 8 22.43 -16.20 -10.98
N GLN A 9 22.19 -15.79 -9.73
CA GLN A 9 21.31 -16.53 -8.82
C GLN A 9 19.86 -16.55 -9.32
N LEU A 10 19.36 -15.42 -9.83
CA LEU A 10 18.02 -15.33 -10.40
C LEU A 10 17.86 -16.23 -11.63
N SER A 11 18.91 -16.37 -12.47
CA SER A 11 18.89 -17.31 -13.60
C SER A 11 18.81 -18.78 -13.18
N LEU A 12 19.31 -19.10 -11.98
CA LEU A 12 19.18 -20.42 -11.34
C LEU A 12 17.83 -20.60 -10.61
N GLY A 13 16.92 -19.62 -10.70
CA GLY A 13 15.62 -19.64 -10.02
C GLY A 13 15.70 -19.41 -8.51
N LYS A 14 16.82 -18.88 -8.00
CA LYS A 14 17.05 -18.66 -6.57
C LYS A 14 17.15 -17.17 -6.26
N ARG A 15 16.41 -16.72 -5.25
CA ARG A 15 16.57 -15.39 -4.68
C ARG A 15 17.70 -15.38 -3.66
N ILE A 16 18.32 -14.21 -3.47
CA ILE A 16 19.43 -14.01 -2.53
C ILE A 16 19.02 -14.32 -1.09
N ASP A 17 17.77 -14.00 -0.75
CA ASP A 17 17.17 -14.23 0.57
C ASP A 17 16.53 -15.62 0.73
N GLY A 18 16.58 -16.45 -0.31
CA GLY A 18 16.05 -17.82 -0.30
C GLY A 18 14.51 -17.93 -0.39
N ARG A 19 13.80 -16.83 -0.68
CA ARG A 19 12.35 -16.85 -0.91
C ARG A 19 11.98 -17.41 -2.28
N ASP A 20 10.74 -17.88 -2.41
CA ASP A 20 10.17 -18.21 -3.71
C ASP A 20 9.99 -16.94 -4.57
N PRO A 21 10.00 -17.03 -5.91
CA PRO A 21 9.89 -15.86 -6.80
C PRO A 21 8.67 -14.99 -6.52
N LEU A 22 7.52 -15.58 -6.21
CA LEU A 22 6.27 -14.87 -5.94
C LEU A 22 5.95 -14.74 -4.45
N GLN A 23 6.92 -14.94 -3.57
CA GLN A 23 6.71 -14.83 -2.13
C GLN A 23 7.01 -13.41 -1.64
N GLN A 24 6.08 -12.82 -0.90
CA GLN A 24 6.25 -11.51 -0.26
C GLN A 24 7.03 -11.62 1.05
N ARG A 25 7.74 -10.54 1.43
CA ARG A 25 8.42 -10.45 2.73
C ARG A 25 7.40 -10.42 3.86
N MET A 26 7.91 -10.78 5.03
CA MET A 26 7.18 -10.62 6.28
C MET A 26 6.80 -9.15 6.48
N ILE A 27 5.53 -8.93 6.80
CA ILE A 27 4.99 -7.61 7.13
C ILE A 27 4.78 -7.54 8.64
N GLN A 28 5.41 -6.56 9.27
CA GLN A 28 5.24 -6.23 10.69
C GLN A 28 4.63 -4.85 10.79
N CYS A 29 3.68 -4.65 11.71
CA CYS A 29 3.05 -3.36 11.91
C CYS A 29 2.93 -3.04 13.40
N HIS A 30 3.20 -1.79 13.73
CA HIS A 30 3.06 -1.23 15.08
C HIS A 30 2.05 -0.09 15.02
N PHE A 31 1.01 -0.17 15.84
CA PHE A 31 -0.03 0.84 15.89
C PHE A 31 0.21 1.75 17.09
N GLY A 32 0.24 3.06 16.84
CA GLY A 32 0.26 4.08 17.87
C GLY A 32 -1.16 4.51 18.28
N PRO A 33 -1.31 5.70 18.88
CA PRO A 33 -2.61 6.23 19.29
C PRO A 33 -3.60 6.35 18.13
N GLN A 34 -4.84 5.91 18.35
CA GLN A 34 -5.92 5.98 17.35
C GLN A 34 -6.26 7.43 16.93
N SER A 35 -6.03 8.41 17.83
CA SER A 35 -6.26 9.83 17.56
C SER A 35 -5.32 10.42 16.52
N THR A 36 -4.15 9.82 16.31
CA THR A 36 -3.18 10.23 15.29
C THR A 36 -3.09 9.21 14.14
N GLY A 37 -3.79 8.08 14.24
CA GLY A 37 -3.73 7.01 13.26
C GLY A 37 -2.29 6.54 13.01
N ALA A 38 -1.41 6.65 14.01
CA ALA A 38 0.00 6.40 13.82
C ALA A 38 0.25 4.92 13.55
N VAL A 39 1.01 4.61 12.50
CA VAL A 39 1.37 3.24 12.12
C VAL A 39 2.82 3.22 11.68
N GLU A 40 3.62 2.31 12.25
CA GLU A 40 4.94 1.96 11.75
C GLU A 40 4.86 0.58 11.08
N LEU A 41 5.20 0.51 9.80
CA LEU A 41 5.18 -0.71 9.01
C LEU A 41 6.60 -1.10 8.61
N SER A 42 6.93 -2.37 8.79
CA SER A 42 8.15 -3.01 8.28
C SER A 42 7.75 -4.05 7.24
N LEU A 43 8.20 -3.89 6.00
CA LEU A 43 8.13 -4.90 4.94
C LEU A 43 9.54 -5.44 4.73
N GLY A 44 9.87 -6.54 5.42
CA GLY A 44 11.27 -6.90 5.66
C GLY A 44 12.01 -5.75 6.34
N GLU A 45 13.08 -5.27 5.73
CA GLU A 45 13.86 -4.13 6.25
C GLU A 45 13.34 -2.76 5.75
N THR A 46 12.41 -2.71 4.79
CA THR A 46 11.77 -1.45 4.37
C THR A 46 10.84 -0.97 5.47
N ARG A 47 11.16 0.18 6.09
CA ARG A 47 10.39 0.75 7.20
C ARG A 47 9.73 2.06 6.82
N VAL A 48 8.43 2.16 7.06
CA VAL A 48 7.61 3.33 6.75
C VAL A 48 6.76 3.69 7.96
N PHE A 49 6.66 4.97 8.26
CA PHE A 49 5.79 5.50 9.29
C PHE A 49 4.71 6.39 8.69
N ALA A 50 3.45 6.19 9.08
CA ALA A 50 2.34 7.01 8.63
C ALA A 50 1.56 7.58 9.82
N THR A 51 1.10 8.82 9.66
CA THR A 51 0.20 9.51 10.60
C THR A 51 -0.92 10.17 9.84
N THR A 52 -2.11 10.19 10.44
CA THR A 52 -3.29 10.85 9.88
C THR A 52 -3.74 11.94 10.83
N SER A 53 -4.04 13.11 10.30
CA SER A 53 -4.63 14.23 11.03
C SER A 53 -5.91 14.69 10.37
N ALA A 54 -6.77 15.35 11.15
CA ALA A 54 -8.02 15.92 10.67
C ALA A 54 -8.12 17.39 11.08
N SER A 55 -8.42 18.25 10.11
CA SER A 55 -8.66 19.67 10.33
C SER A 55 -10.00 20.09 9.70
N ILE A 56 -10.65 21.12 10.25
CA ILE A 56 -11.88 21.67 9.69
C ILE A 56 -11.51 22.81 8.76
N THR A 57 -12.01 22.78 7.53
CA THR A 57 -11.72 23.78 6.50
C THR A 57 -12.98 24.12 5.71
N THR A 58 -12.90 25.17 4.90
CA THR A 58 -13.97 25.55 3.98
C THR A 58 -13.97 24.64 2.75
N PRO A 59 -15.15 24.14 2.30
CA PRO A 59 -15.21 23.25 1.15
C PRO A 59 -14.90 23.95 -0.17
N ASN A 60 -14.68 23.14 -1.19
CA ASN A 60 -14.58 23.64 -2.57
C ASN A 60 -15.92 24.26 -3.01
N PRO A 61 -15.95 25.47 -3.59
CA PRO A 61 -17.19 26.08 -4.08
C PRO A 61 -17.93 25.24 -5.14
N ILE A 62 -17.20 24.44 -5.91
CA ILE A 62 -17.77 23.55 -6.94
C ILE A 62 -18.41 22.31 -6.30
N ARG A 63 -17.85 21.83 -5.18
CA ARG A 63 -18.30 20.62 -4.48
C ARG A 63 -18.44 20.90 -2.98
N PRO A 64 -19.53 21.57 -2.56
CA PRO A 64 -19.69 22.07 -1.20
C PRO A 64 -19.96 20.96 -0.16
N SER A 65 -20.30 19.74 -0.61
CA SER A 65 -20.62 18.57 0.21
C SER A 65 -19.50 17.54 0.30
N GLU A 66 -18.33 17.79 -0.30
CA GLU A 66 -17.19 16.88 -0.25
C GLU A 66 -16.09 17.45 0.66
N GLY A 67 -15.51 16.59 1.51
CA GLY A 67 -14.29 16.90 2.26
C GLY A 67 -13.02 16.72 1.43
N PHE A 68 -11.88 17.00 2.05
CA PHE A 68 -10.57 16.84 1.42
C PHE A 68 -9.83 15.62 1.95
N LEU A 69 -9.10 14.96 1.05
CA LEU A 69 -8.13 13.92 1.37
C LEU A 69 -6.81 14.25 0.67
N LYS A 70 -5.76 14.47 1.46
CA LYS A 70 -4.42 14.82 0.99
C LYS A 70 -3.40 13.83 1.53
N PHE A 71 -2.40 13.56 0.69
CA PHE A 71 -1.31 12.66 1.01
C PHE A 71 -0.02 13.46 0.93
N HIS A 72 0.86 13.25 1.89
CA HIS A 72 2.16 13.90 1.94
C HIS A 72 3.21 12.81 2.12
N LEU A 73 4.17 12.75 1.19
CA LEU A 73 5.24 11.77 1.23
C LEU A 73 6.55 12.45 1.61
N ASP A 74 7.21 11.92 2.62
CA ASP A 74 8.55 12.30 3.03
C ASP A 74 9.53 11.18 2.71
N LEU A 75 10.43 11.47 1.76
CA LEU A 75 11.49 10.58 1.29
C LEU A 75 12.88 11.16 1.60
N GLN A 76 13.03 11.93 2.68
CA GLN A 76 14.30 12.53 3.09
C GLN A 76 15.44 11.51 3.14
N VAL A 77 15.21 10.31 3.69
CA VAL A 77 16.22 9.25 3.80
C VAL A 77 16.88 8.91 2.46
N LEU A 78 16.12 8.89 1.35
CA LEU A 78 16.68 8.59 0.02
C LEU A 78 17.58 9.71 -0.52
N ARG A 79 17.34 10.95 -0.08
CA ARG A 79 18.15 12.11 -0.48
C ARG A 79 19.52 12.05 0.18
N ASP A 80 19.57 11.59 1.42
CA ASP A 80 20.79 11.51 2.21
C ASP A 80 21.69 10.34 1.78
N THR A 81 21.10 9.24 1.30
CA THR A 81 21.84 8.03 0.89
C THR A 81 22.32 8.04 -0.57
N GLY A 82 22.09 9.11 -1.33
CA GLY A 82 22.50 9.19 -2.74
C GLY A 82 21.82 8.14 -3.63
N TYR A 83 20.53 7.87 -3.40
CA TYR A 83 19.77 6.87 -4.14
C TYR A 83 19.83 7.12 -5.66
N MET A 84 19.95 6.04 -6.45
CA MET A 84 20.19 6.13 -7.90
C MET A 84 19.06 6.83 -8.66
N GLN A 85 17.82 6.74 -8.17
CA GLN A 85 16.69 7.45 -8.76
C GLN A 85 16.47 8.79 -8.09
N ASN A 86 16.04 9.79 -8.86
CA ASN A 86 15.70 11.10 -8.33
C ASN A 86 14.54 10.97 -7.30
N PRO A 87 14.78 11.22 -6.00
CA PRO A 87 13.79 10.99 -4.95
C PRO A 87 12.53 11.85 -5.12
N ILE A 88 12.64 13.01 -5.76
CA ILE A 88 11.50 13.90 -6.03
C ILE A 88 10.56 13.27 -7.05
N LYS A 89 11.11 12.71 -8.14
CA LYS A 89 10.31 12.04 -9.17
C LYS A 89 9.61 10.81 -8.61
N LEU A 90 10.35 10.01 -7.83
CA LEU A 90 9.80 8.83 -7.16
C LEU A 90 8.70 9.21 -6.17
N GLY A 91 8.91 10.24 -5.35
CA GLY A 91 7.88 10.73 -4.42
C GLY A 91 6.60 11.15 -5.12
N MET A 92 6.70 11.93 -6.19
CA MET A 92 5.54 12.34 -7.00
C MET A 92 4.84 11.14 -7.66
N GLU A 93 5.58 10.13 -8.10
CA GLU A 93 5.02 8.89 -8.66
C GLU A 93 4.21 8.13 -7.61
N ILE A 94 4.77 7.90 -6.42
CA ILE A 94 4.12 7.15 -5.34
C ILE A 94 2.91 7.94 -4.81
N GLU A 95 3.04 9.25 -4.62
CA GLU A 95 1.94 10.11 -4.17
C GLU A 95 0.76 10.05 -5.15
N LYS A 96 1.04 10.21 -6.45
CA LYS A 96 0.03 10.13 -7.50
C LYS A 96 -0.57 8.74 -7.62
N TYR A 97 0.21 7.69 -7.37
CA TYR A 97 -0.27 6.32 -7.32
C TYR A 97 -1.27 6.13 -6.18
N ILE A 98 -0.90 6.49 -4.94
CA ILE A 98 -1.78 6.42 -3.76
C ILE A 98 -3.07 7.21 -4.02
N GLU A 99 -2.96 8.43 -4.54
CA GLU A 99 -4.10 9.29 -4.83
C GLU A 99 -5.04 8.64 -5.86
N LYS A 100 -4.50 8.14 -6.99
CA LYS A 100 -5.30 7.48 -8.03
C LYS A 100 -5.99 6.23 -7.51
N VAL A 101 -5.30 5.42 -6.72
CA VAL A 101 -5.88 4.18 -6.20
C VAL A 101 -7.00 4.48 -5.21
N ILE A 102 -6.77 5.35 -4.22
CA ILE A 102 -7.75 5.62 -3.16
C ILE A 102 -8.92 6.46 -3.68
N LYS A 103 -8.65 7.54 -4.42
CA LYS A 103 -9.72 8.40 -4.97
C LYS A 103 -10.41 7.77 -6.17
N GLY A 104 -9.67 7.09 -7.04
CA GLY A 104 -10.22 6.45 -8.24
C GLY A 104 -11.11 5.25 -7.92
N SER A 105 -10.79 4.49 -6.88
CA SER A 105 -11.65 3.40 -6.41
C SER A 105 -12.83 3.88 -5.56
N LYS A 106 -12.86 5.16 -5.13
CA LYS A 106 -13.81 5.66 -4.11
C LYS A 106 -13.78 4.81 -2.83
N ALA A 107 -12.56 4.44 -2.41
CA ALA A 107 -12.33 3.66 -1.20
C ALA A 107 -12.84 4.37 0.07
N LEU A 108 -12.65 5.70 0.15
CA LEU A 108 -13.11 6.56 1.23
C LEU A 108 -14.29 7.42 0.77
N ASP A 109 -15.34 7.49 1.59
CA ASP A 109 -16.46 8.38 1.37
C ASP A 109 -16.11 9.83 1.75
N THR A 110 -15.89 10.67 0.74
CA THR A 110 -15.64 12.11 0.93
C THR A 110 -16.87 12.91 1.32
N GLU A 111 -18.08 12.40 1.11
CA GLU A 111 -19.32 13.07 1.52
C GLU A 111 -19.54 12.92 3.03
N SER A 112 -19.13 11.78 3.61
CA SER A 112 -19.12 11.55 5.06
C SER A 112 -18.25 12.53 5.86
N LEU A 113 -17.36 13.24 5.16
CA LEU A 113 -16.47 14.26 5.72
C LEU A 113 -17.13 15.65 5.77
N CYS A 114 -18.33 15.82 5.19
CA CYS A 114 -19.06 17.07 5.27
C CYS A 114 -19.70 17.27 6.66
N ILE A 115 -19.44 18.43 7.28
CA ILE A 115 -20.08 18.81 8.55
C ILE A 115 -21.29 19.70 8.25
N LEU A 116 -21.07 20.79 7.51
CA LEU A 116 -22.10 21.71 7.06
C LEU A 116 -21.80 22.14 5.63
N SER A 117 -22.64 21.71 4.71
CA SER A 117 -22.47 21.92 3.27
C SER A 117 -22.24 23.40 2.95
N GLY A 118 -21.17 23.68 2.22
CA GLY A 118 -20.78 25.04 1.81
C GLY A 118 -20.11 25.90 2.89
N LYS A 119 -19.98 25.42 4.14
CA LYS A 119 -19.25 26.15 5.20
C LYS A 119 -18.08 25.37 5.77
N ASN A 120 -18.33 24.17 6.30
CA ASN A 120 -17.36 23.41 7.07
C ASN A 120 -17.31 21.95 6.61
N VAL A 121 -16.13 21.50 6.22
CA VAL A 121 -15.84 20.09 5.90
C VAL A 121 -14.54 19.66 6.55
N TRP A 122 -14.37 18.35 6.72
CA TRP A 122 -13.11 17.79 7.17
C TRP A 122 -12.08 17.76 6.03
N SER A 123 -10.86 18.16 6.34
CA SER A 123 -9.65 17.86 5.58
C SER A 123 -8.86 16.80 6.34
N ILE A 124 -8.70 15.64 5.72
CA ILE A 124 -7.88 14.55 6.23
C ILE A 124 -6.53 14.60 5.53
N ASP A 125 -5.47 14.76 6.31
CA ASP A 125 -4.10 14.85 5.82
C ASP A 125 -3.33 13.62 6.33
N VAL A 126 -2.80 12.82 5.40
CA VAL A 126 -2.01 11.62 5.71
C VAL A 126 -0.54 11.89 5.40
N ASN A 127 0.30 11.90 6.41
CA ASN A 127 1.75 12.05 6.27
C ASN A 127 2.42 10.68 6.32
N ILE A 128 3.20 10.34 5.30
CA ILE A 128 3.89 9.06 5.15
C ILE A 128 5.38 9.35 5.03
N ALA A 129 6.15 8.91 6.00
CA ALA A 129 7.60 9.09 6.05
C ALA A 129 8.32 7.76 5.89
N LEU A 130 9.31 7.72 4.99
CA LEU A 130 10.21 6.59 4.83
C LEU A 130 11.31 6.66 5.90
N ILE A 131 11.51 5.56 6.63
CA ILE A 131 12.57 5.42 7.65
C ILE A 131 13.75 4.64 7.07
N ASN A 132 13.47 3.53 6.37
CA ASN A 132 14.50 2.69 5.76
C ASN A 132 14.01 2.14 4.41
N ASN A 133 14.91 2.05 3.44
CA ASN A 133 14.62 1.53 2.11
C ASN A 133 15.39 0.25 1.82
N ASP A 134 14.64 -0.85 1.68
CA ASP A 134 15.14 -2.16 1.24
C ASP A 134 14.33 -2.66 0.01
N GLY A 135 13.78 -1.75 -0.79
CA GLY A 135 12.98 -2.07 -1.98
C GLY A 135 11.48 -2.25 -1.72
N ASN A 136 10.71 -2.28 -2.81
CA ASN A 136 9.25 -2.28 -2.89
C ASN A 136 8.56 -1.14 -2.13
N LEU A 137 9.02 0.09 -2.38
CA LEU A 137 8.52 1.28 -1.70
C LEU A 137 7.03 1.57 -1.96
N ILE A 138 6.52 1.28 -3.17
CA ILE A 138 5.11 1.53 -3.50
C ILE A 138 4.20 0.75 -2.56
N ASP A 139 4.39 -0.56 -2.46
CA ASP A 139 3.51 -1.41 -1.66
C ASP A 139 3.64 -1.09 -0.18
N ALA A 140 4.87 -0.87 0.32
CA ALA A 140 5.11 -0.53 1.72
C ALA A 140 4.43 0.81 2.11
N MET A 141 4.63 1.87 1.32
CA MET A 141 4.04 3.18 1.61
C MET A 141 2.52 3.18 1.44
N TYR A 142 2.01 2.50 0.41
CA TYR A 142 0.58 2.37 0.18
C TYR A 142 -0.10 1.60 1.31
N LEU A 143 0.45 0.46 1.71
CA LEU A 143 -0.11 -0.35 2.80
C LEU A 143 -0.09 0.42 4.13
N CYS A 144 1.01 1.12 4.43
CA CYS A 144 1.11 1.94 5.63
C CYS A 144 0.06 3.08 5.64
N CYS A 145 -0.16 3.73 4.50
CA CYS A 145 -1.20 4.76 4.32
C CYS A 145 -2.60 4.20 4.62
N ILE A 146 -2.92 3.06 4.02
CA ILE A 146 -4.20 2.37 4.22
C ILE A 146 -4.44 1.98 5.67
N LEU A 147 -3.43 1.39 6.32
CA LEU A 147 -3.51 1.01 7.73
C LEU A 147 -3.71 2.24 8.63
N SER A 148 -3.00 3.35 8.33
CA SER A 148 -3.17 4.61 9.06
C SER A 148 -4.59 5.17 8.93
N LEU A 149 -5.15 5.19 7.72
CA LEU A 149 -6.52 5.65 7.47
C LEU A 149 -7.56 4.78 8.20
N GLN A 150 -7.39 3.46 8.21
CA GLN A 150 -8.29 2.54 8.90
C GLN A 150 -8.16 2.58 10.42
N HIS A 151 -6.97 2.86 10.94
CA HIS A 151 -6.70 2.98 12.37
C HIS A 151 -7.18 4.33 12.93
N PHE A 152 -7.07 5.38 12.12
CA PHE A 152 -7.41 6.74 12.52
C PHE A 152 -8.87 6.87 12.96
N ARG A 153 -9.07 7.63 14.04
CA ARG A 153 -10.39 8.02 14.53
C ARG A 153 -10.43 9.54 14.65
N ARG A 154 -11.32 10.18 13.90
CA ARG A 154 -11.53 11.63 13.98
C ARG A 154 -12.41 11.96 15.18
N PRO A 155 -12.30 13.15 15.78
CA PRO A 155 -13.26 13.57 16.78
C PRO A 155 -14.64 13.77 16.17
N GLN A 156 -15.67 13.42 16.94
CA GLN A 156 -17.05 13.71 16.59
C GLN A 156 -17.31 15.21 16.71
N VAL A 157 -18.11 15.73 15.80
CA VAL A 157 -18.54 17.13 15.81
C VAL A 157 -20.05 17.17 15.88
N SER A 158 -20.57 17.99 16.78
CA SER A 158 -21.98 18.36 16.81
C SER A 158 -22.16 19.77 16.26
N VAL A 159 -23.26 19.95 15.53
CA VAL A 159 -23.67 21.24 14.96
C VAL A 159 -24.82 21.75 15.80
N SER A 160 -24.71 22.97 16.34
CA SER A 160 -25.82 23.59 17.05
C SER A 160 -27.04 23.75 16.14
N LEU A 161 -28.26 23.73 16.70
CA LEU A 161 -29.53 23.82 15.94
C LEU A 161 -29.62 25.04 15.00
N GLN A 162 -28.82 26.08 15.28
CA GLN A 162 -28.76 27.31 14.48
C GLN A 162 -27.62 27.30 13.43
N GLY A 163 -26.80 26.24 13.38
CA GLY A 163 -25.70 26.07 12.42
C GLY A 163 -24.49 26.98 12.65
N VAL A 164 -24.42 27.65 13.81
CA VAL A 164 -23.44 28.72 14.09
C VAL A 164 -22.18 28.20 14.77
N LYS A 165 -22.28 27.12 15.57
CA LYS A 165 -21.15 26.62 16.37
C LYS A 165 -20.91 25.14 16.12
N VAL A 166 -19.67 24.82 15.76
CA VAL A 166 -19.13 23.47 15.66
C VAL A 166 -18.46 23.15 16.99
N GLU A 167 -19.00 22.19 17.73
CA GLU A 167 -18.40 21.72 18.99
C GLU A 167 -17.72 20.37 18.76
N ILE A 168 -16.43 20.30 19.12
CA ILE A 168 -15.62 19.10 19.00
C ILE A 168 -15.82 18.26 20.26
N GLU A 169 -16.42 17.09 20.10
CA GLU A 169 -16.63 16.13 21.18
C GLU A 169 -15.36 15.31 21.45
N LYS A 170 -15.24 14.79 22.68
CA LYS A 170 -14.15 13.87 23.05
C LYS A 170 -14.29 12.49 22.40
N ARG A 171 -15.48 12.14 21.92
CA ARG A 171 -15.75 10.84 21.30
C ARG A 171 -15.07 10.78 19.94
N LEU A 172 -14.31 9.72 19.71
CA LEU A 172 -13.66 9.47 18.44
C LEU A 172 -14.52 8.53 17.58
N VAL A 173 -14.64 8.83 16.29
CA VAL A 173 -15.39 8.08 15.29
C VAL A 173 -14.49 7.65 14.12
N PRO A 174 -14.66 6.44 13.58
CA PRO A 174 -13.91 5.99 12.42
C PRO A 174 -14.27 6.76 11.15
N LEU A 175 -13.37 6.72 10.18
CA LEU A 175 -13.64 7.17 8.82
C LEU A 175 -14.54 6.16 8.10
N SER A 176 -15.40 6.65 7.20
CA SER A 176 -16.26 5.82 6.36
C SER A 176 -15.47 5.28 5.17
N ILE A 177 -14.84 4.11 5.35
CA ILE A 177 -14.08 3.42 4.31
C ILE A 177 -14.92 2.24 3.78
N HIS A 178 -15.25 2.26 2.49
CA HIS A 178 -16.09 1.24 1.84
C HIS A 178 -15.31 -0.03 1.50
N HIS A 179 -14.16 0.14 0.89
CA HIS A 179 -13.27 -0.95 0.49
C HIS A 179 -11.85 -0.40 0.36
N ILE A 180 -10.89 -1.30 0.28
CA ILE A 180 -9.48 -0.95 0.29
C ILE A 180 -8.81 -1.83 -0.75
N PRO A 181 -8.34 -1.22 -1.85
CA PRO A 181 -7.50 -1.93 -2.79
C PRO A 181 -6.20 -2.37 -2.10
N LEU A 182 -5.64 -3.50 -2.50
CA LEU A 182 -4.31 -3.93 -2.13
C LEU A 182 -3.35 -3.69 -3.30
N SER A 183 -2.17 -3.19 -3.00
CA SER A 183 -1.09 -3.00 -3.96
C SER A 183 -0.15 -4.21 -3.94
N LEU A 184 0.06 -4.83 -5.11
CA LEU A 184 1.02 -5.91 -5.32
C LEU A 184 1.94 -5.56 -6.49
N THR A 185 3.22 -5.39 -6.20
CA THR A 185 4.27 -5.05 -7.16
C THR A 185 5.08 -6.28 -7.59
N TYR A 186 5.27 -6.38 -8.90
CA TYR A 186 6.08 -7.40 -9.56
C TYR A 186 7.22 -6.74 -10.34
N ALA A 187 8.46 -7.14 -10.04
CA ALA A 187 9.63 -6.82 -10.84
C ALA A 187 9.75 -7.80 -12.01
N ILE A 188 10.22 -7.27 -13.14
CA ILE A 188 10.40 -7.98 -14.39
C ILE A 188 11.86 -7.85 -14.78
N LEU A 189 12.51 -8.99 -14.94
CA LEU A 189 13.87 -9.10 -15.39
C LEU A 189 13.93 -9.89 -16.69
N GLU A 190 14.77 -9.44 -17.61
CA GLU A 190 15.03 -10.10 -18.88
C GLU A 190 16.49 -10.55 -18.92
N GLN A 191 16.71 -11.86 -18.96
CA GLN A 191 18.03 -12.45 -18.98
C GLN A 191 18.07 -13.64 -19.93
N ASN A 192 19.03 -13.66 -20.87
CA ASN A 192 19.22 -14.77 -21.82
C ASN A 192 17.94 -15.24 -22.54
N GLN A 193 17.08 -14.29 -22.97
CA GLN A 193 15.77 -14.55 -23.60
C GLN A 193 14.70 -15.18 -22.69
N GLN A 194 14.95 -15.26 -21.39
CA GLN A 194 13.98 -15.64 -20.37
C GLN A 194 13.49 -14.42 -19.60
N THR A 195 12.19 -14.39 -19.29
CA THR A 195 11.59 -13.37 -18.43
C THR A 195 11.41 -13.95 -17.03
N ILE A 196 12.06 -13.34 -16.05
CA ILE A 196 11.95 -13.70 -14.64
C ILE A 196 11.03 -12.70 -13.96
N LEU A 197 10.07 -13.20 -13.19
CA LEU A 197 9.08 -12.41 -12.47
C LEU A 197 9.29 -12.59 -10.97
N LEU A 198 9.44 -11.48 -10.25
CA LEU A 198 9.63 -11.48 -8.81
C LEU A 198 8.54 -10.62 -8.16
N GLN A 199 7.86 -11.14 -7.15
CA GLN A 199 6.98 -10.35 -6.29
C GLN A 199 7.79 -9.75 -5.15
N ASP A 200 7.51 -8.48 -4.84
CA ASP A 200 8.15 -7.77 -3.73
C ASP A 200 9.69 -7.80 -3.82
N PRO A 201 10.26 -7.07 -4.80
CA PRO A 201 11.70 -7.05 -5.04
C PRO A 201 12.45 -6.37 -3.88
N CYS A 202 13.58 -6.95 -3.49
CA CYS A 202 14.54 -6.31 -2.59
C CYS A 202 15.31 -5.20 -3.31
N LEU A 203 16.01 -4.35 -2.57
CA LEU A 203 16.77 -3.24 -3.13
C LEU A 203 17.77 -3.67 -4.22
N GLU A 204 18.45 -4.81 -4.02
CA GLU A 204 19.39 -5.37 -4.98
C GLU A 204 18.70 -5.86 -6.25
N GLU A 205 17.53 -6.48 -6.11
CA GLU A 205 16.71 -6.96 -7.24
C GLU A 205 16.13 -5.77 -8.02
N GLU A 206 15.73 -4.70 -7.32
CA GLU A 206 15.28 -3.46 -7.95
C GLU A 206 16.38 -2.77 -8.77
N ALA A 207 17.65 -2.93 -8.38
CA ALA A 207 18.78 -2.35 -9.08
C ALA A 207 19.08 -3.04 -10.42
N VAL A 208 18.73 -4.33 -10.54
CA VAL A 208 18.95 -5.13 -11.76
C VAL A 208 17.69 -5.33 -12.61
N GLN A 209 16.52 -4.86 -12.14
CA GLN A 209 15.26 -5.03 -12.86
C GLN A 209 15.22 -4.23 -14.16
N ASN A 210 14.58 -4.79 -15.19
CA ASN A 210 14.35 -4.09 -16.45
C ASN A 210 13.00 -3.34 -16.48
N GLY A 211 12.09 -3.69 -15.59
CA GLY A 211 10.81 -3.01 -15.41
C GLY A 211 10.03 -3.54 -14.22
N ARG A 212 8.91 -2.90 -13.92
CA ARG A 212 7.99 -3.33 -12.86
C ARG A 212 6.55 -3.07 -13.24
N ILE A 213 5.64 -3.84 -12.67
CA ILE A 213 4.21 -3.64 -12.77
C ILE A 213 3.57 -3.77 -11.39
N THR A 214 2.71 -2.82 -11.05
CA THR A 214 1.98 -2.84 -9.79
C THR A 214 0.49 -2.93 -10.07
N TYR A 215 -0.17 -3.88 -9.42
CA TYR A 215 -1.63 -4.04 -9.47
C TYR A 215 -2.25 -3.57 -8.17
N SER A 216 -3.33 -2.81 -8.28
CA SER A 216 -4.23 -2.47 -7.18
C SER A 216 -5.55 -3.23 -7.34
N VAL A 217 -5.88 -4.11 -6.40
CA VAL A 217 -7.07 -4.99 -6.48
C VAL A 217 -7.90 -4.87 -5.22
N ASN A 218 -9.22 -4.70 -5.35
CA ASN A 218 -10.13 -4.66 -4.21
C ASN A 218 -10.55 -6.07 -3.73
N ILE A 219 -11.32 -6.13 -2.64
CA ILE A 219 -11.86 -7.40 -2.10
C ILE A 219 -12.85 -8.11 -3.02
N TYR A 220 -13.43 -7.36 -3.96
CA TYR A 220 -14.42 -7.85 -4.92
C TYR A 220 -13.73 -8.43 -6.17
N ASN A 221 -12.41 -8.51 -6.16
CA ASN A 221 -11.57 -8.92 -7.29
C ASN A 221 -11.65 -7.98 -8.50
N ASP A 222 -12.00 -6.71 -8.29
CA ASP A 222 -11.87 -5.67 -9.31
C ASP A 222 -10.48 -5.04 -9.26
N ILE A 223 -9.92 -4.84 -10.44
CA ILE A 223 -8.66 -4.13 -10.60
C ILE A 223 -8.95 -2.62 -10.59
N CYS A 224 -8.53 -1.95 -9.52
CA CYS A 224 -8.72 -0.51 -9.35
C CYS A 224 -7.71 0.31 -10.17
N HIS A 225 -6.46 -0.16 -10.25
CA HIS A 225 -5.41 0.52 -11.01
C HIS A 225 -4.30 -0.47 -11.37
N VAL A 226 -3.77 -0.36 -12.59
CA VAL A 226 -2.50 -0.97 -12.98
C VAL A 226 -1.49 0.12 -13.28
N HIS A 227 -0.30 0.02 -12.68
CA HIS A 227 0.78 0.98 -12.85
C HIS A 227 2.03 0.31 -13.44
N LYS A 228 2.40 0.73 -14.65
CA LYS A 228 3.62 0.30 -15.37
C LYS A 228 4.37 1.59 -15.78
N PRO A 229 5.32 2.07 -14.97
CA PRO A 229 5.97 3.37 -15.21
C PRO A 229 6.96 3.40 -16.39
N GLY A 230 7.24 2.24 -17.00
CA GLY A 230 8.20 2.08 -18.09
C GLY A 230 9.00 0.80 -17.94
N GLY A 231 10.11 0.68 -18.67
CA GLY A 231 10.96 -0.51 -18.69
C GLY A 231 10.63 -1.47 -19.84
N SER A 232 11.15 -2.70 -19.76
CA SER A 232 11.01 -3.72 -20.81
C SER A 232 9.57 -4.00 -21.24
N PRO A 233 9.38 -4.40 -22.52
CA PRO A 233 8.08 -4.82 -23.03
C PRO A 233 7.60 -6.07 -22.29
N ILE A 234 6.31 -6.15 -22.01
CA ILE A 234 5.71 -7.32 -21.36
C ILE A 234 4.84 -8.04 -22.38
N ASN A 235 5.02 -9.36 -22.50
CA ASN A 235 4.12 -10.20 -23.28
C ASN A 235 2.72 -10.23 -22.63
N ILE A 236 1.67 -10.13 -23.44
CA ILE A 236 0.28 -10.19 -22.98
C ILE A 236 -0.04 -11.44 -22.15
N GLN A 237 0.57 -12.58 -22.47
CA GLN A 237 0.37 -13.83 -21.74
C GLN A 237 0.87 -13.71 -20.29
N ILE A 238 2.04 -13.11 -20.10
CA ILE A 238 2.61 -12.83 -18.78
C ILE A 238 1.71 -11.86 -18.01
N LEU A 239 1.18 -10.84 -18.68
CA LEU A 239 0.25 -9.89 -18.06
C LEU A 239 -1.02 -10.59 -17.53
N GLN A 240 -1.61 -11.49 -18.33
CA GLN A 240 -2.78 -12.28 -17.94
C GLN A 240 -2.48 -13.22 -16.77
N GLN A 241 -1.31 -13.87 -16.77
CA GLN A 241 -0.87 -14.71 -15.67
C GLN A 241 -0.68 -13.91 -14.38
N LEU A 242 0.02 -12.77 -14.43
CA LEU A 242 0.20 -11.89 -13.29
C LEU A 242 -1.15 -11.39 -12.74
N THR A 243 -2.07 -11.04 -13.63
CA THR A 243 -3.42 -10.62 -13.23
C THR A 243 -4.13 -11.75 -12.46
N THR A 244 -4.09 -12.97 -12.99
CA THR A 244 -4.71 -14.15 -12.36
C THR A 244 -4.10 -14.43 -10.98
N VAL A 245 -2.77 -14.43 -10.87
CA VAL A 245 -2.05 -14.59 -9.60
C VAL A 245 -2.42 -13.49 -8.61
N THR A 246 -2.48 -12.23 -9.05
CA THR A 246 -2.85 -11.09 -8.21
C THR A 246 -4.26 -11.27 -7.63
N LEU A 247 -5.22 -11.68 -8.47
CA LEU A 247 -6.62 -11.90 -8.06
C LEU A 247 -6.77 -13.09 -7.10
N MET A 248 -5.92 -14.12 -7.23
CA MET A 248 -5.91 -15.23 -6.28
C MET A 248 -5.34 -14.80 -4.92
N LYS A 249 -4.36 -13.90 -4.91
CA LYS A 249 -3.72 -13.39 -3.69
C LYS A 249 -4.50 -12.28 -2.99
N SER A 250 -5.31 -11.49 -3.70
CA SER A 250 -5.98 -10.31 -3.12
C SER A 250 -6.87 -10.63 -1.92
N LYS A 251 -7.69 -11.69 -2.01
CA LYS A 251 -8.63 -12.08 -0.95
C LYS A 251 -7.95 -12.44 0.37
N PRO A 252 -7.06 -13.46 0.43
CA PRO A 252 -6.44 -13.86 1.70
C PRO A 252 -5.67 -12.70 2.34
N TYR A 253 -4.93 -11.92 1.54
CA TYR A 253 -4.23 -10.75 2.05
C TYR A 253 -5.16 -9.71 2.66
N THR A 254 -6.31 -9.44 2.03
CA THR A 254 -7.22 -8.42 2.54
C THR A 254 -7.91 -8.87 3.82
N GLU A 255 -8.25 -10.17 3.91
CA GLU A 255 -8.82 -10.76 5.12
C GLU A 255 -7.83 -10.68 6.29
N GLU A 256 -6.56 -10.96 6.04
CA GLU A 256 -5.52 -10.81 7.06
C GLU A 256 -5.33 -9.38 7.51
N ILE A 257 -5.27 -8.42 6.59
CA ILE A 257 -5.19 -6.98 6.92
C ILE A 257 -6.40 -6.54 7.75
N ARG A 258 -7.61 -7.06 7.45
CA ARG A 258 -8.79 -6.81 8.29
C ARG A 258 -8.66 -7.42 9.67
N ASN A 259 -8.17 -8.65 9.77
CA ASN A 259 -7.96 -9.33 11.05
C ASN A 259 -6.95 -8.58 11.91
N LEU A 260 -5.87 -8.05 11.32
CA LEU A 260 -4.90 -7.18 11.99
C LEU A 260 -5.58 -5.98 12.64
N LEU A 261 -6.51 -5.33 11.94
CA LEU A 261 -7.19 -4.15 12.47
C LEU A 261 -8.26 -4.47 13.51
N ILE A 262 -8.96 -5.61 13.38
CA ILE A 262 -9.98 -6.04 14.34
C ILE A 262 -9.33 -6.39 15.69
N ASN A 263 -8.23 -7.15 15.67
CA ASN A 263 -7.52 -7.55 16.88
C ASN A 263 -6.96 -6.34 17.66
N ASN A 264 -6.63 -5.26 16.96
CA ASN A 264 -6.15 -4.02 17.56
C ASN A 264 -7.26 -3.06 18.05
N LYS A 265 -8.55 -3.41 17.94
CA LYS A 265 -9.65 -2.59 18.49
C LYS A 265 -9.75 -2.64 20.02
N GLY A 266 -8.99 -3.52 20.70
CA GLY A 266 -9.22 -3.90 22.10
C GLY A 266 -8.33 -3.29 23.18
N PHE A 267 -7.30 -2.49 22.88
CA PHE A 267 -6.36 -2.04 23.93
C PHE A 267 -6.30 -0.51 24.09
N PRO A 268 -6.62 0.02 25.29
CA PRO A 268 -6.25 1.37 25.68
C PRO A 268 -4.80 1.40 26.19
N ILE A 269 -4.07 2.44 25.79
CA ILE A 269 -3.05 3.19 26.55
C ILE A 269 -1.95 2.31 27.20
N GLU A 270 -0.73 2.48 26.68
CA GLU A 270 0.54 1.96 27.20
C GLU A 270 0.80 0.46 26.99
N LYS A 271 1.75 0.21 26.08
CA LYS A 271 2.35 -1.08 25.74
C LYS A 271 1.41 -2.05 25.03
N THR A 272 1.66 -2.28 23.74
CA THR A 272 1.89 -3.63 23.18
C THR A 272 2.35 -3.50 21.73
N ILE A 273 3.57 -3.97 21.47
CA ILE A 273 4.13 -4.25 20.15
C ILE A 273 3.56 -5.61 19.73
N THR A 274 2.71 -5.67 18.70
CA THR A 274 2.26 -6.94 18.14
C THR A 274 2.99 -7.19 16.83
N LEU A 275 4.10 -7.92 16.93
CA LEU A 275 4.80 -8.45 15.76
C LEU A 275 3.97 -9.57 15.16
N PHE A 276 3.35 -9.32 14.00
CA PHE A 276 2.78 -10.39 13.20
C PHE A 276 3.83 -10.89 12.21
N LYS A 277 3.97 -12.21 12.14
CA LYS A 277 4.78 -12.90 11.14
C LYS A 277 3.83 -13.44 10.10
N PHE A 278 4.05 -13.05 8.85
CA PHE A 278 3.31 -13.57 7.72
C PHE A 278 4.27 -14.34 6.81
N GLU A 279 3.96 -15.60 6.55
CA GLU A 279 4.56 -16.40 5.49
C GLU A 279 3.42 -16.92 4.62
N LEU A 280 3.47 -16.64 3.33
CA LEU A 280 2.62 -17.32 2.38
C LEU A 280 2.88 -18.83 2.43
N PRO A 281 1.86 -19.68 2.25
CA PRO A 281 2.11 -21.08 2.00
C PRO A 281 3.05 -21.20 0.80
N LYS A 282 4.20 -21.88 0.99
CA LYS A 282 5.11 -22.26 -0.09
C LYS A 282 4.30 -23.03 -1.12
N GLN A 283 3.89 -22.38 -2.19
CA GLN A 283 3.55 -23.10 -3.40
C GLN A 283 4.89 -23.46 -4.03
N THR A 284 5.34 -24.68 -3.75
CA THR A 284 6.37 -25.36 -4.52
C THR A 284 5.97 -25.30 -5.98
N SER A 285 6.60 -24.42 -6.74
CA SER A 285 6.73 -24.58 -8.17
C SER A 285 8.05 -23.93 -8.55
N ASP A 286 9.00 -24.77 -8.94
CA ASP A 286 10.09 -24.38 -9.83
C ASP A 286 9.55 -23.39 -10.86
N ALA A 287 10.34 -22.35 -11.16
CA ALA A 287 10.09 -21.29 -12.14
C ALA A 287 8.85 -21.57 -13.00
N ILE A 288 7.73 -20.92 -12.69
CA ILE A 288 6.40 -21.20 -13.26
C ILE A 288 6.53 -21.39 -14.78
N GLN A 289 6.57 -22.65 -15.20
CA GLN A 289 6.28 -23.02 -16.58
C GLN A 289 4.77 -22.95 -16.73
N VAL A 290 4.37 -22.24 -17.78
CA VAL A 290 3.05 -21.77 -18.22
C VAL A 290 1.87 -22.76 -18.07
N GLU A 291 2.10 -24.04 -17.81
CA GLU A 291 1.11 -25.11 -17.97
C GLU A 291 0.43 -25.60 -16.68
N GLN A 292 0.90 -25.26 -15.48
CA GLN A 292 0.39 -25.90 -14.24
C GLN A 292 -0.75 -25.14 -13.51
N LEU A 293 -1.14 -23.95 -13.94
CA LEU A 293 -2.20 -23.17 -13.26
C LEU A 293 -3.63 -23.48 -13.74
N GLU A 294 -3.82 -24.14 -14.88
CA GLU A 294 -5.16 -24.52 -15.37
C GLU A 294 -5.81 -25.66 -14.55
N GLN A 295 -5.03 -26.44 -13.81
CA GLN A 295 -5.56 -27.55 -13.01
C GLN A 295 -6.19 -27.11 -11.67
N LEU A 296 -5.87 -25.91 -11.18
CA LEU A 296 -6.45 -25.37 -9.94
C LEU A 296 -7.84 -24.74 -10.10
N TYR A 297 -8.36 -24.67 -11.34
CA TYR A 297 -9.67 -24.08 -11.62
C TYR A 297 -10.79 -25.11 -11.82
N ASN A 298 -10.46 -26.41 -11.87
CA ASN A 298 -11.41 -27.49 -12.13
C ASN A 298 -11.61 -28.48 -10.96
N GLN A 299 -11.29 -28.08 -9.72
CA GLN A 299 -11.67 -28.79 -8.49
C GLN A 299 -12.20 -27.80 -7.46
#